data_AF-A0A962WLM1-F1
#
_entry.id   AF-A0A962WLM1-F1
#
_cell.length_a   1.000
_cell.length_b   1.000
_cell.length_c   1.000
_cell.angle_alpha   90.00
_cell.angle_beta   90.00
_cell.angle_gamma   90.00
#
_symmetry.space_group_name_H-M   'P 1'
#
loop_
_entity.id
_entity.type
_entity.pdbx_description
1 polymer ?
#
loop_
_entity_poly.entity_id
_entity_poly.type
_entity_poly.pdbx_seq_one_letter_code
_entity_poly.pdbx_strand_id
1 'polypeptide(L)'
;MHGRRPAVDATGASRTRSRRLRLLLILGATWAGLTHAHFGPIPMSLKGVPVPPVPGLLDGPAPIVVDEQKAIALGKALFWDMNVGSDGVACASCHFHAGADARVKNQIAPSARRSPRADVPGATFDLSPDGRARGVNSILRRIDFPLHRTADPLAPNAEVLYSSDDIVGSAGTFAGRFVQTAWFGPGTDECIRSPDPVFHVGAFGTRRVQPRHTPTVINAVFNHRNFWDGRANNIFNGSSPWGERDPDAGVWVDTPEGLIKQPLHLINSSLASQAVAPPLSDIEMGCSDRRFADLGRKLMWRRPLERQQVHWNDSVLGPLANSTPGNPRPGLRTYYYWLVREAFHPRFWRSHARGGELGSPPTSGRLRPLPYDQFEANFGMFFALAIQLYESTLISDDSPFDRSARDAEGLPTDLSQAELDGLQSFRVAHCSLCHIGPLLSAATVATNAILVKTDPHAFGSQQFAISTSDNVVTRMSVLHERGDTELEEGGAILDTGFTSTGVTPSEWDVGLGGTDPFGNPLSFAVQYLRHLVGDDDAVLDPPVREVRPCDFDVPLALDSDSMHPTLFTAVDGIQTQAQSTQDCYNPAAA
;
A
#
# COMPACT_ATOMS: atom_id res chain seq x y z
N MET A 1 31.15 -40.30 -80.32
CA MET A 1 32.28 -40.15 -81.28
C MET A 1 33.26 -39.12 -80.74
N HIS A 2 34.45 -39.04 -81.33
CA HIS A 2 35.62 -38.20 -81.02
C HIS A 2 35.33 -36.74 -80.56
N GLY A 3 36.19 -36.03 -79.82
CA GLY A 3 37.52 -36.40 -79.26
C GLY A 3 38.57 -35.27 -79.37
N ARG A 4 39.42 -35.15 -78.33
CA ARG A 4 40.75 -34.46 -78.26
C ARG A 4 40.85 -32.91 -78.39
N ARG A 5 41.71 -32.35 -77.51
CA ARG A 5 42.33 -30.99 -77.54
C ARG A 5 43.51 -30.94 -78.55
N PRO A 6 44.09 -29.76 -78.92
CA PRO A 6 45.14 -29.04 -78.13
C PRO A 6 44.93 -27.48 -78.06
N ALA A 7 45.38 -26.73 -77.02
CA ALA A 7 46.70 -26.10 -76.74
C ALA A 7 47.09 -24.95 -77.75
N VAL A 8 47.73 -23.82 -77.39
CA VAL A 8 49.01 -23.57 -76.65
C VAL A 8 49.16 -22.07 -76.23
N ASP A 9 49.77 -21.80 -75.04
CA ASP A 9 50.65 -20.69 -74.52
C ASP A 9 50.60 -19.20 -75.02
N ALA A 10 51.17 -18.16 -74.38
CA ALA A 10 51.91 -17.86 -73.12
C ALA A 10 51.63 -16.36 -72.72
N THR A 11 51.99 -15.72 -71.60
CA THR A 11 53.19 -15.68 -70.70
C THR A 11 52.75 -15.32 -69.25
N GLY A 12 53.33 -15.82 -68.14
CA GLY A 12 54.61 -15.36 -67.54
C GLY A 12 54.56 -13.91 -67.05
N ALA A 13 54.75 -13.51 -65.78
CA ALA A 13 55.10 -14.17 -64.52
C ALA A 13 54.35 -13.44 -63.34
N SER A 14 54.58 -13.57 -62.02
CA SER A 14 55.67 -14.15 -61.19
C SER A 14 55.12 -14.65 -59.82
N ARG A 15 55.86 -14.49 -58.70
CA ARG A 15 55.49 -14.94 -57.32
C ARG A 15 55.67 -13.86 -56.25
N THR A 16 54.78 -13.82 -55.26
CA THR A 16 55.14 -13.65 -53.83
C THR A 16 54.11 -14.32 -52.93
N ARG A 17 54.56 -15.19 -52.01
CA ARG A 17 53.76 -15.70 -50.88
C ARG A 17 53.97 -14.77 -49.68
N SER A 18 52.92 -14.24 -49.08
CA SER A 18 52.97 -13.78 -47.68
C SER A 18 52.00 -14.61 -46.84
N ARG A 19 52.49 -15.10 -45.70
CA ARG A 19 51.71 -15.89 -44.74
C ARG A 19 50.86 -14.94 -43.91
N ARG A 20 49.54 -15.09 -43.89
CA ARG A 20 48.69 -14.43 -42.88
C ARG A 20 48.93 -15.12 -41.53
N LEU A 21 49.76 -14.48 -40.70
CA LEU A 21 49.99 -14.88 -39.32
C LEU A 21 48.69 -14.62 -38.53
N ARG A 22 48.13 -15.67 -37.91
CA ARG A 22 47.02 -15.49 -36.96
C ARG A 22 47.60 -14.92 -35.67
N LEU A 23 47.32 -13.65 -35.39
CA LEU A 23 47.62 -13.05 -34.11
C LEU A 23 46.59 -13.54 -33.08
N LEU A 24 46.93 -14.54 -32.27
CA LEU A 24 46.18 -14.82 -31.04
C LEU A 24 46.51 -13.71 -30.05
N LEU A 25 45.59 -12.76 -29.88
CA LEU A 25 45.59 -11.88 -28.72
C LEU A 25 45.17 -12.69 -27.49
N ILE A 26 46.17 -13.17 -26.74
CA ILE A 26 45.96 -13.65 -25.38
C ILE A 26 45.73 -12.40 -24.51
N LEU A 27 44.46 -12.02 -24.37
CA LEU A 27 44.03 -11.11 -23.32
C LEU A 27 44.09 -11.86 -21.99
N GLY A 28 45.26 -11.80 -21.35
CA GLY A 28 45.46 -12.27 -19.99
C GLY A 28 44.53 -11.51 -19.04
N ALA A 29 43.97 -12.23 -18.06
CA ALA A 29 42.95 -11.69 -17.18
C ALA A 29 43.48 -10.56 -16.28
N THR A 30 42.81 -9.41 -16.34
CA THR A 30 42.76 -8.41 -15.26
C THR A 30 41.32 -8.24 -14.79
N TRP A 31 40.64 -9.36 -14.53
CA TRP A 31 39.31 -9.43 -13.88
C TRP A 31 39.46 -9.25 -12.36
N ALA A 32 39.95 -8.09 -11.92
CA ALA A 32 40.24 -7.84 -10.49
C ALA A 32 40.04 -6.37 -10.04
N GLY A 33 39.35 -5.53 -10.83
CA GLY A 33 39.26 -4.09 -10.53
C GLY A 33 38.07 -3.31 -11.07
N LEU A 34 37.04 -3.96 -11.64
CA LEU A 34 35.88 -3.27 -12.26
C LEU A 34 34.51 -3.77 -11.79
N THR A 35 34.44 -4.71 -10.84
CA THR A 35 33.19 -5.42 -10.49
C THR A 35 32.37 -4.80 -9.35
N HIS A 36 32.79 -3.66 -8.78
CA HIS A 36 32.11 -3.04 -7.62
C HIS A 36 31.35 -1.74 -7.94
N ALA A 37 31.49 -1.16 -9.14
CA ALA A 37 30.93 0.14 -9.48
C ALA A 37 29.43 0.15 -9.85
N HIS A 38 28.74 -1.00 -9.78
CA HIS A 38 27.37 -1.20 -10.26
C HIS A 38 26.48 -1.96 -9.28
N PHE A 39 26.79 -1.92 -7.98
CA PHE A 39 25.87 -2.46 -6.97
C PHE A 39 24.96 -1.34 -6.46
N GLY A 40 23.65 -1.54 -6.60
CA GLY A 40 22.67 -0.70 -5.93
C GLY A 40 22.71 -0.81 -4.39
N PRO A 41 21.79 -0.12 -3.71
CA PRO A 41 21.66 -0.07 -2.26
C PRO A 41 21.76 -1.45 -1.59
N ILE A 42 22.27 -1.46 -0.37
CA ILE A 42 22.48 -2.65 0.46
C ILE A 42 21.21 -2.86 1.29
N PRO A 43 20.50 -3.99 1.12
CA PRO A 43 19.37 -4.33 1.97
C PRO A 43 19.76 -4.40 3.46
N MET A 44 19.04 -3.68 4.31
CA MET A 44 19.32 -3.56 5.74
C MET A 44 18.50 -4.55 6.56
N SER A 45 18.94 -4.93 7.76
CA SER A 45 18.05 -5.64 8.68
C SER A 45 16.99 -4.70 9.26
N LEU A 46 15.78 -5.22 9.45
CA LEU A 46 14.69 -4.54 10.14
C LEU A 46 14.88 -4.46 11.67
N LYS A 47 15.86 -5.18 12.23
CA LYS A 47 16.12 -5.23 13.67
C LYS A 47 16.47 -3.87 14.25
N GLY A 48 15.65 -3.40 15.18
CA GLY A 48 15.84 -2.13 15.88
C GLY A 48 15.50 -0.89 15.04
N VAL A 49 14.90 -1.05 13.86
CA VAL A 49 14.41 0.08 13.05
C VAL A 49 13.26 0.78 13.80
N PRO A 50 13.32 2.11 14.00
CA PRO A 50 12.30 2.82 14.74
C PRO A 50 11.01 2.95 13.93
N VAL A 51 9.87 2.67 14.56
CA VAL A 51 8.55 3.01 14.01
C VAL A 51 8.41 4.54 13.92
N PRO A 52 7.91 5.10 12.79
CA PRO A 52 7.68 6.53 12.67
C PRO A 52 6.80 7.09 13.80
N PRO A 53 7.22 8.16 14.50
CA PRO A 53 6.48 8.66 15.66
C PRO A 53 5.18 9.37 15.26
N VAL A 54 4.19 9.33 16.15
CA VAL A 54 2.88 10.00 16.00
C VAL A 54 2.67 10.99 17.14
N PRO A 55 3.11 12.25 17.00
CA PRO A 55 2.99 13.27 18.06
C PRO A 55 1.55 13.53 18.48
N GLY A 56 1.31 13.66 19.78
CA GLY A 56 0.00 13.88 20.40
C GLY A 56 -0.87 12.64 20.59
N LEU A 57 -0.46 11.46 20.06
CA LEU A 57 -1.21 10.22 20.25
C LEU A 57 -1.01 9.65 21.66
N LEU A 58 0.25 9.50 22.08
CA LEU A 58 0.67 8.93 23.37
C LEU A 58 1.36 9.96 24.29
N ASP A 59 1.77 11.10 23.75
CA ASP A 59 2.58 12.12 24.41
C ASP A 59 1.88 13.49 24.54
N GLY A 60 2.56 14.43 25.21
CA GLY A 60 2.02 15.76 25.52
C GLY A 60 1.16 15.82 26.79
N PRO A 61 0.57 17.00 27.09
CA PRO A 61 -0.16 17.24 28.34
C PRO A 61 -1.57 16.64 28.37
N ALA A 62 -2.12 16.26 27.22
CA ALA A 62 -3.44 15.66 27.07
C ALA A 62 -3.45 14.71 25.85
N PRO A 63 -2.74 13.56 25.93
CA PRO A 63 -2.64 12.60 24.84
C PRO A 63 -4.02 12.03 24.49
N ILE A 64 -4.16 11.50 23.28
CA ILE A 64 -5.43 10.90 22.83
C ILE A 64 -5.64 9.53 23.48
N VAL A 65 -4.59 8.72 23.50
CA VAL A 65 -4.51 7.42 24.18
C VAL A 65 -3.81 7.62 25.52
N VAL A 66 -4.45 7.18 26.60
CA VAL A 66 -3.95 7.29 27.99
C VAL A 66 -3.46 5.96 28.55
N ASP A 67 -3.80 4.84 27.90
CA ASP A 67 -3.24 3.52 28.17
C ASP A 67 -3.02 2.78 26.84
N GLU A 68 -1.75 2.74 26.42
CA GLU A 68 -1.32 2.11 25.17
C GLU A 68 -1.62 0.60 25.16
N GLN A 69 -1.40 -0.10 26.27
CA GLN A 69 -1.61 -1.55 26.33
C GLN A 69 -3.09 -1.90 26.18
N LYS A 70 -3.98 -1.06 26.72
CA LYS A 70 -5.44 -1.18 26.52
C LYS A 70 -5.84 -0.86 25.09
N ALA A 71 -5.22 0.14 24.45
CA ALA A 71 -5.45 0.45 23.05
C ALA A 71 -5.00 -0.69 22.12
N ILE A 72 -3.82 -1.29 22.35
CA ILE A 72 -3.32 -2.47 21.62
C ILE A 72 -4.25 -3.67 21.82
N ALA A 73 -4.70 -3.93 23.06
CA ALA A 73 -5.64 -5.01 23.36
C ALA A 73 -7.01 -4.80 22.69
N LEU A 74 -7.50 -3.56 22.66
CA LEU A 74 -8.70 -3.17 21.93
C LEU A 74 -8.52 -3.39 20.42
N GLY A 75 -7.40 -2.95 19.85
CA GLY A 75 -7.07 -3.08 18.44
C GLY A 75 -7.02 -4.53 18.00
N LYS A 76 -6.27 -5.36 18.72
CA LYS A 76 -6.23 -6.81 18.47
C LYS A 76 -7.61 -7.45 18.62
N ALA A 77 -8.40 -7.05 19.61
CA ALA A 77 -9.75 -7.58 19.73
C ALA A 77 -10.62 -7.22 18.52
N LEU A 78 -10.63 -5.95 18.09
CA LEU A 78 -11.38 -5.46 16.93
C LEU A 78 -10.94 -6.13 15.62
N PHE A 79 -9.64 -6.22 15.35
CA PHE A 79 -9.07 -6.81 14.14
C PHE A 79 -9.56 -8.26 13.90
N TRP A 80 -9.70 -9.03 14.98
CA TRP A 80 -10.13 -10.42 14.96
C TRP A 80 -11.65 -10.62 15.19
N ASP A 81 -12.43 -9.55 15.43
CA ASP A 81 -13.85 -9.68 15.78
C ASP A 81 -14.77 -9.70 14.55
N MET A 82 -15.36 -10.87 14.27
CA MET A 82 -16.39 -11.09 13.25
C MET A 82 -17.64 -10.21 13.45
N ASN A 83 -17.87 -9.69 14.67
CA ASN A 83 -18.93 -8.72 14.92
C ASN A 83 -18.64 -7.33 14.31
N VAL A 84 -17.40 -7.03 13.89
CA VAL A 84 -17.07 -5.77 13.21
C VAL A 84 -17.78 -5.70 11.86
N GLY A 85 -17.71 -6.75 11.03
CA GLY A 85 -18.46 -6.83 9.79
C GLY A 85 -19.97 -7.01 9.98
N SER A 86 -20.73 -6.79 8.91
CA SER A 86 -22.17 -6.96 8.89
C SER A 86 -22.59 -8.43 8.84
N ASP A 87 -21.79 -9.33 8.24
CA ASP A 87 -22.11 -10.78 8.14
C ASP A 87 -20.98 -11.74 8.57
N GLY A 88 -20.16 -11.32 9.53
CA GLY A 88 -19.14 -12.17 10.14
C GLY A 88 -17.74 -12.04 9.54
N VAL A 89 -17.51 -11.10 8.63
CA VAL A 89 -16.16 -10.73 8.18
C VAL A 89 -15.47 -9.90 9.26
N ALA A 90 -14.22 -10.25 9.58
CA ALA A 90 -13.28 -9.44 10.37
C ALA A 90 -12.10 -9.03 9.46
N CYS A 91 -11.26 -8.08 9.89
CA CYS A 91 -9.99 -7.81 9.20
C CYS A 91 -9.16 -9.10 9.09
N ALA A 92 -9.06 -9.85 10.19
CA ALA A 92 -8.41 -11.16 10.21
C ALA A 92 -8.98 -12.19 9.20
N SER A 93 -10.23 -12.07 8.73
CA SER A 93 -10.78 -12.98 7.72
C SER A 93 -10.02 -12.93 6.39
N CYS A 94 -9.40 -11.79 6.08
CA CYS A 94 -8.55 -11.58 4.90
C CYS A 94 -7.05 -11.56 5.27
N HIS A 95 -6.69 -11.32 6.54
CA HIS A 95 -5.30 -11.08 6.94
C HIS A 95 -4.67 -12.18 7.85
N PHE A 96 -5.36 -13.27 8.21
CA PHE A 96 -4.86 -14.23 9.19
C PHE A 96 -3.60 -15.02 8.77
N HIS A 97 -3.28 -15.13 7.48
CA HIS A 97 -2.19 -15.97 6.97
C HIS A 97 -1.03 -15.12 6.46
N ALA A 98 0.01 -14.94 7.30
CA ALA A 98 1.14 -14.03 7.04
C ALA A 98 0.70 -12.60 6.67
N GLY A 99 -0.44 -12.16 7.24
CA GLY A 99 -1.04 -10.85 6.97
C GLY A 99 -1.89 -10.75 5.71
N ALA A 100 -1.96 -11.78 4.84
CA ALA A 100 -2.60 -11.69 3.51
C ALA A 100 -3.63 -12.81 3.26
N ASP A 101 -4.42 -12.67 2.19
CA ASP A 101 -5.56 -13.57 1.94
C ASP A 101 -5.16 -14.85 1.18
N ALA A 102 -5.15 -15.97 1.91
CA ALA A 102 -4.86 -17.31 1.40
C ALA A 102 -6.11 -18.11 0.98
N ARG A 103 -7.32 -17.53 0.97
CA ARG A 103 -8.57 -18.27 0.66
C ARG A 103 -8.71 -18.49 -0.85
N VAL A 104 -8.68 -19.76 -1.28
CA VAL A 104 -8.69 -20.17 -2.70
C VAL A 104 -10.06 -20.09 -3.43
N LYS A 105 -11.03 -19.34 -2.90
CA LYS A 105 -12.42 -19.31 -3.40
C LYS A 105 -13.03 -17.93 -3.26
N ASN A 106 -13.83 -17.53 -4.25
CA ASN A 106 -14.31 -16.16 -4.42
C ASN A 106 -13.11 -15.20 -4.49
N GLN A 107 -12.19 -15.49 -5.40
CA GLN A 107 -11.00 -14.69 -5.68
C GLN A 107 -11.09 -13.94 -7.01
N ILE A 108 -12.22 -14.02 -7.73
CA ILE A 108 -12.38 -13.40 -9.05
C ILE A 108 -13.57 -12.43 -9.00
N ALA A 109 -13.35 -11.22 -9.49
CA ALA A 109 -14.35 -10.21 -9.78
C ALA A 109 -14.25 -9.83 -11.27
N PRO A 110 -15.34 -9.74 -12.05
CA PRO A 110 -15.26 -9.22 -13.40
C PRO A 110 -15.09 -7.70 -13.36
N SER A 111 -14.30 -7.14 -14.27
CA SER A 111 -14.19 -5.69 -14.43
C SER A 111 -14.96 -5.24 -15.67
N ALA A 112 -15.86 -4.28 -15.53
CA ALA A 112 -16.16 -3.43 -16.67
C ALA A 112 -15.06 -2.37 -16.74
N ARG A 113 -14.10 -2.58 -17.65
CA ARG A 113 -12.92 -1.74 -17.91
C ARG A 113 -13.15 -0.26 -17.54
N ARG A 114 -12.29 0.28 -16.67
CA ARG A 114 -12.33 1.63 -16.04
C ARG A 114 -13.20 1.80 -14.79
N SER A 115 -13.92 0.79 -14.31
CA SER A 115 -14.63 0.88 -13.02
C SER A 115 -13.78 0.36 -11.85
N PRO A 116 -13.52 1.15 -10.79
CA PRO A 116 -12.93 0.66 -9.55
C PRO A 116 -13.92 -0.18 -8.71
N ARG A 117 -15.16 -0.38 -9.18
CA ARG A 117 -16.14 -1.28 -8.59
C ARG A 117 -16.44 -2.47 -9.50
N ALA A 118 -16.45 -3.65 -8.91
CA ALA A 118 -16.78 -4.93 -9.56
C ALA A 118 -18.29 -5.17 -9.75
N ASP A 119 -19.15 -4.18 -9.47
CA ASP A 119 -20.61 -4.28 -9.50
C ASP A 119 -21.26 -3.63 -10.73
N VAL A 120 -20.48 -3.35 -11.78
CA VAL A 120 -21.01 -2.70 -12.99
C VAL A 120 -22.09 -3.57 -13.65
N PRO A 121 -23.30 -3.05 -13.89
CA PRO A 121 -24.37 -3.80 -14.53
C PRO A 121 -23.94 -4.31 -15.92
N GLY A 122 -23.92 -5.64 -16.07
CA GLY A 122 -23.50 -6.30 -17.30
C GLY A 122 -22.03 -6.75 -17.34
N ALA A 123 -21.26 -6.57 -16.27
CA ALA A 123 -19.95 -7.21 -16.14
C ALA A 123 -20.08 -8.75 -16.13
N THR A 124 -19.25 -9.44 -16.91
CA THR A 124 -19.25 -10.91 -17.07
C THR A 124 -17.86 -11.47 -16.84
N PHE A 125 -17.79 -12.63 -16.18
CA PHE A 125 -16.52 -13.34 -16.00
C PHE A 125 -15.96 -13.84 -17.33
N ASP A 126 -14.66 -13.61 -17.54
CA ASP A 126 -13.96 -14.09 -18.72
C ASP A 126 -13.72 -15.61 -18.69
N LEU A 127 -13.46 -16.16 -19.88
CA LEU A 127 -13.00 -17.53 -20.01
C LEU A 127 -11.51 -17.65 -19.64
N SER A 128 -11.16 -18.78 -19.02
CA SER A 128 -9.78 -19.23 -18.88
C SER A 128 -9.15 -19.52 -20.26
N PRO A 129 -7.81 -19.49 -20.41
CA PRO A 129 -7.13 -19.80 -21.69
C PRO A 129 -7.44 -21.18 -22.29
N ASP A 130 -7.94 -22.12 -21.50
CA ASP A 130 -8.44 -23.43 -21.97
C ASP A 130 -9.94 -23.44 -22.34
N GLY A 131 -10.55 -22.27 -22.51
CA GLY A 131 -11.95 -22.07 -22.88
C GLY A 131 -12.96 -22.38 -21.78
N ARG A 132 -12.51 -22.68 -20.55
CA ARG A 132 -13.41 -22.98 -19.42
C ARG A 132 -13.98 -21.70 -18.82
N ALA A 133 -15.28 -21.71 -18.54
CA ALA A 133 -15.95 -20.66 -17.79
C ALA A 133 -15.35 -20.52 -16.38
N ARG A 134 -15.15 -19.27 -15.96
CA ARG A 134 -14.86 -18.88 -14.57
C ARG A 134 -16.08 -18.19 -13.96
N GLY A 135 -15.97 -17.82 -12.70
CA GLY A 135 -17.04 -17.17 -11.95
C GLY A 135 -16.89 -17.31 -10.44
N VAL A 136 -17.94 -16.92 -9.73
CA VAL A 136 -18.07 -17.10 -8.28
C VAL A 136 -17.66 -18.50 -7.83
N ASN A 137 -16.99 -18.60 -6.66
CA ASN A 137 -16.52 -19.86 -6.07
C ASN A 137 -15.58 -20.72 -6.96
N SER A 138 -15.11 -20.20 -8.11
CA SER A 138 -14.04 -20.83 -8.90
C SER A 138 -12.71 -20.83 -8.15
N ILE A 139 -11.86 -21.81 -8.47
CA ILE A 139 -10.50 -21.94 -7.94
C ILE A 139 -9.54 -21.63 -9.09
N LEU A 140 -8.66 -20.65 -8.87
CA LEU A 140 -7.64 -20.25 -9.83
C LEU A 140 -6.59 -21.35 -10.05
N ARG A 141 -6.10 -21.48 -11.28
CA ARG A 141 -5.10 -22.49 -11.68
C ARG A 141 -3.85 -21.80 -12.22
N ARG A 142 -2.74 -22.54 -12.29
CA ARG A 142 -1.50 -22.04 -12.93
C ARG A 142 -1.74 -21.55 -14.37
N ILE A 143 -2.63 -22.20 -15.13
CA ILE A 143 -2.97 -21.81 -16.50
C ILE A 143 -3.76 -20.49 -16.59
N ASP A 144 -4.35 -20.00 -15.49
CA ASP A 144 -5.06 -18.71 -15.45
C ASP A 144 -4.10 -17.51 -15.38
N PHE A 145 -2.82 -17.71 -15.03
CA PHE A 145 -1.82 -16.64 -14.90
C PHE A 145 -0.73 -16.64 -15.99
N PRO A 146 -0.18 -15.45 -16.34
CA PRO A 146 -0.70 -14.12 -15.98
C PRO A 146 -2.03 -13.83 -16.69
N LEU A 147 -2.79 -12.85 -16.19
CA LEU A 147 -4.10 -12.49 -16.74
C LEU A 147 -4.01 -11.79 -18.09
N HIS A 148 -2.87 -11.14 -18.36
CA HIS A 148 -2.47 -10.59 -19.65
C HIS A 148 -1.19 -11.29 -20.11
N ARG A 149 -1.13 -11.76 -21.36
CA ARG A 149 -0.01 -12.51 -21.94
C ARG A 149 0.30 -12.02 -23.34
N THR A 150 1.53 -11.62 -23.54
CA THR A 150 2.15 -11.35 -24.83
C THR A 150 2.92 -12.58 -25.33
N ALA A 151 3.31 -12.58 -26.61
CA ALA A 151 4.13 -13.62 -27.22
C ALA A 151 5.60 -13.60 -26.72
N ASP A 152 6.08 -12.43 -26.32
CA ASP A 152 7.33 -12.24 -25.57
C ASP A 152 7.00 -11.54 -24.23
N PRO A 153 7.18 -12.21 -23.07
CA PRO A 153 6.92 -11.62 -21.75
C PRO A 153 7.81 -10.41 -21.40
N LEU A 154 8.88 -10.16 -22.16
CA LEU A 154 9.79 -9.02 -21.96
C LEU A 154 9.48 -7.84 -22.88
N ALA A 155 8.55 -7.99 -23.84
CA ALA A 155 8.11 -6.94 -24.74
C ALA A 155 6.61 -6.67 -24.53
N PRO A 156 6.22 -5.60 -23.80
CA PRO A 156 4.82 -5.28 -23.50
C PRO A 156 3.94 -5.04 -24.74
N ASN A 157 4.57 -4.69 -25.87
CA ASN A 157 3.93 -4.42 -27.16
C ASN A 157 3.84 -5.66 -28.09
N ALA A 158 4.34 -6.83 -27.67
CA ALA A 158 4.27 -8.05 -28.48
C ALA A 158 2.84 -8.64 -28.55
N GLU A 159 2.59 -9.52 -29.53
CA GLU A 159 1.27 -10.09 -29.83
C GLU A 159 0.57 -10.66 -28.57
N VAL A 160 -0.64 -10.17 -28.26
CA VAL A 160 -1.41 -10.62 -27.10
C VAL A 160 -2.01 -12.01 -27.37
N LEU A 161 -1.45 -13.03 -26.71
CA LEU A 161 -1.88 -14.43 -26.79
C LEU A 161 -3.13 -14.72 -25.93
N TYR A 162 -3.28 -14.00 -24.83
CA TYR A 162 -4.43 -14.10 -23.93
C TYR A 162 -4.54 -12.81 -23.13
N SER A 163 -5.77 -12.35 -22.91
CA SER A 163 -6.02 -11.30 -21.93
C SER A 163 -7.38 -11.50 -21.28
N SER A 164 -7.46 -11.08 -20.02
CA SER A 164 -8.69 -11.01 -19.26
C SER A 164 -8.69 -9.79 -18.35
N ASP A 165 -9.82 -9.10 -18.26
CA ASP A 165 -10.02 -7.97 -17.34
C ASP A 165 -10.66 -8.40 -16.00
N ASP A 166 -10.88 -9.70 -15.79
CA ASP A 166 -11.15 -10.29 -14.47
C ASP A 166 -10.06 -9.88 -13.47
N ILE A 167 -10.48 -9.32 -12.34
CA ILE A 167 -9.62 -8.96 -11.20
C ILE A 167 -9.45 -10.18 -10.31
N VAL A 168 -8.20 -10.51 -9.96
CA VAL A 168 -7.90 -11.44 -8.86
C VAL A 168 -7.82 -10.67 -7.54
N GLY A 169 -8.79 -10.92 -6.67
CA GLY A 169 -8.99 -10.21 -5.41
C GLY A 169 -9.31 -11.12 -4.23
N SER A 170 -9.83 -10.50 -3.16
CA SER A 170 -10.11 -11.17 -1.89
C SER A 170 -11.60 -11.23 -1.57
N ALA A 171 -12.06 -12.32 -0.96
CA ALA A 171 -13.48 -12.53 -0.67
C ALA A 171 -13.97 -11.65 0.50
N GLY A 172 -14.96 -10.79 0.24
CA GLY A 172 -15.50 -9.87 1.24
C GLY A 172 -16.91 -10.22 1.71
N THR A 173 -17.78 -9.21 1.82
CA THR A 173 -19.14 -9.29 2.36
C THR A 173 -20.13 -9.85 1.32
N PHE A 174 -21.33 -10.25 1.74
CA PHE A 174 -22.44 -10.45 0.79
C PHE A 174 -23.17 -9.12 0.55
N ALA A 175 -23.66 -8.92 -0.67
CA ALA A 175 -24.44 -7.73 -1.03
C ALA A 175 -25.65 -7.49 -0.10
N GLY A 176 -25.89 -6.23 0.24
CA GLY A 176 -27.08 -5.81 0.99
C GLY A 176 -26.98 -4.37 1.47
N ARG A 177 -28.14 -3.78 1.74
CA ARG A 177 -28.27 -2.42 2.30
C ARG A 177 -28.56 -2.48 3.80
N PHE A 178 -27.83 -1.71 4.59
CA PHE A 178 -27.98 -1.66 6.05
C PHE A 178 -29.37 -1.15 6.46
N VAL A 179 -29.89 -1.72 7.56
CA VAL A 179 -31.19 -1.37 8.17
C VAL A 179 -31.01 -0.97 9.61
N GLN A 180 -30.44 -1.86 10.43
CA GLN A 180 -30.19 -1.63 11.84
C GLN A 180 -29.18 -2.65 12.40
N THR A 181 -28.74 -2.42 13.64
CA THR A 181 -27.92 -3.37 14.38
C THR A 181 -28.59 -3.79 15.69
N ALA A 182 -28.39 -5.03 16.10
CA ALA A 182 -28.92 -5.55 17.35
C ALA A 182 -27.99 -5.19 18.53
N TRP A 183 -28.54 -4.58 19.58
CA TRP A 183 -27.79 -4.25 20.80
C TRP A 183 -27.36 -5.53 21.55
N PHE A 184 -28.21 -6.55 21.52
CA PHE A 184 -28.00 -7.86 22.13
C PHE A 184 -28.43 -8.96 21.16
N GLY A 185 -27.87 -10.17 21.29
CA GLY A 185 -28.22 -11.30 20.43
C GLY A 185 -27.37 -11.36 19.16
N PRO A 186 -27.94 -11.41 17.94
CA PRO A 186 -27.17 -11.61 16.70
C PRO A 186 -26.03 -10.59 16.54
N GLY A 187 -24.82 -11.07 16.30
CA GLY A 187 -23.64 -10.26 15.98
C GLY A 187 -23.53 -9.86 14.49
N THR A 188 -24.52 -10.23 13.69
CA THR A 188 -24.69 -9.77 12.30
C THR A 188 -25.63 -8.57 12.28
N ASP A 189 -25.43 -7.68 11.31
CA ASP A 189 -26.35 -6.56 11.10
C ASP A 189 -27.63 -7.03 10.41
N GLU A 190 -28.72 -6.28 10.58
CA GLU A 190 -29.90 -6.45 9.74
C GLU A 190 -29.70 -5.67 8.44
N CYS A 191 -29.72 -6.39 7.32
CA CYS A 191 -29.60 -5.80 5.99
C CYS A 191 -30.70 -6.33 5.07
N ILE A 192 -31.22 -5.46 4.21
CA ILE A 192 -32.06 -5.88 3.08
C ILE A 192 -31.13 -6.51 2.04
N ARG A 193 -31.36 -7.79 1.72
CA ARG A 193 -30.52 -8.58 0.82
C ARG A 193 -31.33 -9.10 -0.37
N SER A 194 -30.72 -9.04 -1.54
CA SER A 194 -31.10 -9.74 -2.76
C SER A 194 -29.86 -10.46 -3.30
N PRO A 195 -30.01 -11.51 -4.12
CA PRO A 195 -28.87 -12.06 -4.86
C PRO A 195 -28.19 -10.94 -5.67
N ASP A 196 -26.87 -10.89 -5.61
CA ASP A 196 -26.09 -9.88 -6.35
C ASP A 196 -26.10 -10.23 -7.86
N PRO A 197 -26.29 -9.26 -8.78
CA PRO A 197 -26.36 -9.54 -10.22
C PRO A 197 -25.13 -10.26 -10.78
N VAL A 198 -23.95 -10.06 -10.19
CA VAL A 198 -22.69 -10.70 -10.57
C VAL A 198 -22.36 -11.84 -9.60
N PHE A 199 -22.47 -11.59 -8.31
CA PHE A 199 -22.03 -12.51 -7.26
C PHE A 199 -23.16 -13.44 -6.78
N HIS A 200 -23.62 -14.35 -7.65
CA HIS A 200 -24.67 -15.35 -7.30
C HIS A 200 -24.50 -16.73 -7.97
N VAL A 201 -25.16 -17.74 -7.40
CA VAL A 201 -25.39 -19.06 -8.00
C VAL A 201 -26.89 -19.35 -7.98
N GLY A 202 -27.55 -19.23 -9.13
CA GLY A 202 -29.01 -19.33 -9.21
C GLY A 202 -29.71 -18.30 -8.32
N ALA A 203 -30.55 -18.76 -7.40
CA ALA A 203 -31.25 -17.87 -6.45
C ALA A 203 -30.43 -17.48 -5.20
N PHE A 204 -29.17 -17.90 -5.09
CA PHE A 204 -28.35 -17.70 -3.89
C PHE A 204 -27.22 -16.70 -4.16
N GLY A 205 -27.19 -15.59 -3.42
CA GLY A 205 -26.03 -14.68 -3.44
C GLY A 205 -24.78 -15.34 -2.86
N THR A 206 -23.62 -14.96 -3.37
CA THR A 206 -22.29 -15.33 -2.86
C THR A 206 -21.60 -14.11 -2.25
N ARG A 207 -20.42 -14.30 -1.64
CA ARG A 207 -19.58 -13.18 -1.21
C ARG A 207 -19.07 -12.43 -2.44
N ARG A 208 -19.09 -11.09 -2.37
CA ARG A 208 -18.43 -10.20 -3.32
C ARG A 208 -16.92 -10.37 -3.24
N VAL A 209 -16.22 -9.97 -4.29
CA VAL A 209 -14.76 -10.05 -4.37
C VAL A 209 -14.20 -8.65 -4.56
N GLN A 210 -13.23 -8.28 -3.73
CA GLN A 210 -12.58 -6.96 -3.71
C GLN A 210 -11.90 -6.63 -5.05
N PRO A 211 -11.80 -5.34 -5.43
CA PRO A 211 -11.18 -4.91 -6.69
C PRO A 211 -9.64 -5.01 -6.70
N ARG A 212 -9.02 -5.45 -5.59
CA ARG A 212 -7.59 -5.82 -5.51
C ARG A 212 -7.43 -6.96 -4.50
N HIS A 213 -6.30 -7.67 -4.55
CA HIS A 213 -5.94 -8.68 -3.54
C HIS A 213 -5.47 -8.01 -2.24
N THR A 214 -5.81 -8.62 -1.10
CA THR A 214 -5.47 -8.10 0.24
C THR A 214 -3.97 -8.21 0.53
N PRO A 215 -3.24 -7.08 0.72
CA PRO A 215 -1.82 -7.08 1.05
C PRO A 215 -1.56 -7.54 2.49
N THR A 216 -0.28 -7.76 2.83
CA THR A 216 0.09 -8.03 4.23
C THR A 216 -0.06 -6.79 5.11
N VAL A 217 -0.53 -6.97 6.34
CA VAL A 217 -0.52 -5.96 7.43
C VAL A 217 0.81 -5.95 8.21
N ILE A 218 1.64 -6.97 8.01
CA ILE A 218 2.96 -7.04 8.66
C ILE A 218 3.84 -5.94 8.08
N ASN A 219 4.51 -5.19 8.95
CA ASN A 219 5.32 -3.99 8.63
C ASN A 219 4.54 -2.81 8.00
N ALA A 220 3.20 -2.85 7.90
CA ALA A 220 2.42 -1.79 7.25
C ALA A 220 2.49 -0.42 7.97
N VAL A 221 2.97 -0.39 9.22
CA VAL A 221 3.23 0.82 10.01
C VAL A 221 4.34 1.70 9.43
N PHE A 222 5.26 1.14 8.65
CA PHE A 222 6.35 1.91 8.03
C PHE A 222 5.92 2.61 6.73
N ASN A 223 4.76 2.27 6.17
CA ASN A 223 4.26 2.85 4.90
C ASN A 223 3.78 4.29 5.10
N HIS A 224 4.29 5.23 4.29
CA HIS A 224 3.83 6.61 4.32
C HIS A 224 2.34 6.75 3.93
N ARG A 225 1.86 5.94 2.97
CA ARG A 225 0.43 5.80 2.64
C ARG A 225 0.08 4.33 2.49
N ASN A 226 -1.14 3.98 2.88
CA ASN A 226 -1.64 2.61 2.82
C ASN A 226 -2.74 2.45 1.73
N PHE A 227 -3.07 1.18 1.43
CA PHE A 227 -3.69 0.70 0.18
C PHE A 227 -2.78 0.82 -1.07
N TRP A 228 -3.04 -0.04 -2.06
CA TRP A 228 -2.31 -0.10 -3.33
C TRP A 228 -2.33 1.20 -4.16
N ASP A 229 -3.36 2.03 -3.98
CA ASP A 229 -3.52 3.35 -4.60
C ASP A 229 -3.17 4.51 -3.66
N GLY A 230 -2.52 4.23 -2.52
CA GLY A 230 -2.09 5.23 -1.54
C GLY A 230 -3.23 6.04 -0.89
N ARG A 231 -4.50 5.69 -1.10
CA ARG A 231 -5.64 6.53 -0.69
C ARG A 231 -5.84 6.66 0.82
N ALA A 232 -5.19 5.83 1.65
CA ALA A 232 -5.16 6.03 3.10
C ALA A 232 -4.03 7.02 3.45
N ASN A 233 -4.42 8.26 3.72
CA ASN A 233 -3.54 9.40 3.91
C ASN A 233 -2.62 9.26 5.13
N ASN A 234 -1.37 9.72 5.03
CA ASN A 234 -0.41 9.77 6.14
C ASN A 234 -0.93 10.58 7.35
N ILE A 235 -1.78 11.59 7.09
CA ILE A 235 -2.41 12.42 8.11
C ILE A 235 -3.79 11.81 8.42
N PHE A 236 -4.00 11.32 9.63
CA PHE A 236 -5.33 10.88 10.07
C PHE A 236 -6.12 12.04 10.66
N ASN A 237 -7.31 12.29 10.09
CA ASN A 237 -8.21 13.38 10.45
C ASN A 237 -9.20 13.05 11.59
N GLY A 238 -9.22 11.80 12.05
CA GLY A 238 -10.08 11.32 13.13
C GLY A 238 -11.32 10.53 12.69
N SER A 239 -11.73 10.58 11.42
CA SER A 239 -13.00 9.95 10.98
C SER A 239 -13.04 9.37 9.56
N SER A 240 -12.07 9.67 8.68
CA SER A 240 -12.08 9.20 7.29
C SER A 240 -10.66 8.93 6.75
N PRO A 241 -10.49 8.19 5.63
CA PRO A 241 -9.18 7.81 5.12
C PRO A 241 -8.43 8.96 4.42
N TRP A 242 -9.10 10.09 4.17
CA TRP A 242 -8.67 11.09 3.19
C TRP A 242 -7.74 12.18 3.74
N GLY A 243 -7.49 12.22 5.06
CA GLY A 243 -6.70 13.27 5.68
C GLY A 243 -7.34 14.65 5.54
N GLU A 244 -6.57 15.67 5.18
CA GLU A 244 -7.05 17.07 5.10
C GLU A 244 -7.97 17.35 3.90
N ARG A 245 -8.12 16.38 2.98
CA ARG A 245 -9.01 16.44 1.82
C ARG A 245 -10.50 16.37 2.17
N ASP A 246 -10.85 15.88 3.36
CA ASP A 246 -12.23 15.71 3.80
C ASP A 246 -12.68 16.88 4.70
N PRO A 247 -13.50 17.82 4.20
CA PRO A 247 -13.93 18.98 4.97
C PRO A 247 -14.94 18.62 6.07
N ASP A 248 -15.59 17.46 5.98
CA ASP A 248 -16.54 16.96 6.97
C ASP A 248 -15.87 16.06 8.02
N ALA A 249 -14.54 15.97 8.03
CA ALA A 249 -13.82 15.14 8.99
C ALA A 249 -13.87 15.65 10.44
N GLY A 250 -13.58 14.75 11.38
CA GLY A 250 -13.29 15.07 12.76
C GLY A 250 -14.13 14.36 13.80
N VAL A 251 -13.80 14.65 15.05
CA VAL A 251 -14.28 13.96 16.25
C VAL A 251 -14.92 14.93 17.22
N TRP A 252 -15.89 14.45 17.98
CA TRP A 252 -16.60 15.23 18.99
C TRP A 252 -15.79 15.30 20.28
N VAL A 253 -15.34 16.50 20.66
CA VAL A 253 -14.55 16.75 21.86
C VAL A 253 -15.42 17.50 22.87
N ASP A 254 -15.47 16.98 24.10
CA ASP A 254 -16.20 17.58 25.20
C ASP A 254 -15.31 18.62 25.91
N THR A 255 -15.62 19.89 25.70
CA THR A 255 -14.91 21.08 26.17
C THR A 255 -15.72 21.81 27.25
N PRO A 256 -15.15 22.78 27.99
CA PRO A 256 -15.93 23.64 28.88
C PRO A 256 -17.06 24.42 28.19
N GLU A 257 -16.92 24.70 26.89
CA GLU A 257 -17.88 25.41 26.05
C GLU A 257 -19.00 24.49 25.53
N GLY A 258 -18.82 23.17 25.62
CA GLY A 258 -19.75 22.14 25.15
C GLY A 258 -19.09 21.10 24.26
N LEU A 259 -19.92 20.38 23.50
CA LEU A 259 -19.46 19.32 22.61
C LEU A 259 -19.19 19.90 21.21
N ILE A 260 -17.92 19.93 20.81
CA ILE A 260 -17.46 20.58 19.57
C ILE A 260 -16.87 19.51 18.65
N LYS A 261 -17.22 19.52 17.35
CA LYS A 261 -16.56 18.68 16.35
C LYS A 261 -15.29 19.38 15.86
N GLN A 262 -14.17 18.67 15.86
CA GLN A 262 -12.88 19.17 15.37
C GLN A 262 -12.10 18.06 14.65
N PRO A 263 -11.41 18.35 13.54
CA PRO A 263 -10.48 17.40 12.94
C PRO A 263 -9.31 17.11 13.90
N LEU A 264 -8.76 15.91 13.78
CA LEU A 264 -7.42 15.60 14.27
C LEU A 264 -6.40 15.92 13.18
N HIS A 265 -5.13 16.05 13.55
CA HIS A 265 -4.01 16.10 12.63
C HIS A 265 -2.92 15.19 13.20
N LEU A 266 -2.96 13.91 12.84
CA LEU A 266 -1.98 12.92 13.28
C LEU A 266 -1.18 12.45 12.08
N ILE A 267 0.05 12.95 11.93
CA ILE A 267 1.01 12.47 10.93
C ILE A 267 1.38 11.00 11.20
N ASN A 268 1.98 10.32 10.22
CA ASN A 268 2.44 8.93 10.33
C ASN A 268 1.33 7.95 10.77
N SER A 269 0.07 8.27 10.41
CA SER A 269 -1.13 7.56 10.84
C SER A 269 -1.94 7.01 9.66
N SER A 270 -1.24 6.59 8.60
CA SER A 270 -1.84 5.96 7.42
C SER A 270 -2.59 4.66 7.75
N LEU A 271 -2.26 3.97 8.84
CA LEU A 271 -3.02 2.81 9.34
C LEU A 271 -4.37 3.21 9.94
N ALA A 272 -4.44 4.29 10.74
CA ALA A 272 -5.72 4.80 11.24
C ALA A 272 -6.62 5.28 10.10
N SER A 273 -6.04 5.96 9.10
CA SER A 273 -6.72 6.29 7.85
C SER A 273 -7.22 5.04 7.10
N GLN A 274 -6.41 3.99 7.01
CA GLN A 274 -6.78 2.72 6.36
C GLN A 274 -7.95 2.06 7.10
N ALA A 275 -7.90 1.99 8.43
CA ALA A 275 -8.80 1.20 9.26
C ALA A 275 -10.28 1.66 9.18
N VAL A 276 -10.53 2.92 8.80
CA VAL A 276 -11.89 3.46 8.65
C VAL A 276 -12.56 3.17 7.30
N ALA A 277 -11.89 2.54 6.33
CA ALA A 277 -12.54 2.15 5.08
C ALA A 277 -13.21 0.74 5.11
N PRO A 278 -12.52 -0.37 5.48
CA PRO A 278 -13.08 -1.71 5.35
C PRO A 278 -14.41 -1.98 6.09
N PRO A 279 -14.62 -1.52 7.35
CA PRO A 279 -15.86 -1.79 8.10
C PRO A 279 -17.14 -1.20 7.50
N LEU A 280 -17.02 -0.18 6.62
CA LEU A 280 -18.15 0.49 5.95
C LEU A 280 -18.30 0.07 4.48
N SER A 281 -17.27 -0.52 3.90
CA SER A 281 -17.23 -0.97 2.51
C SER A 281 -18.21 -2.13 2.25
N ASP A 282 -19.16 -1.94 1.34
CA ASP A 282 -20.23 -2.89 0.98
C ASP A 282 -19.77 -4.03 0.04
N ILE A 283 -18.46 -4.09 -0.19
CA ILE A 283 -17.73 -5.13 -0.90
C ILE A 283 -16.77 -5.88 0.04
N GLU A 284 -16.26 -5.24 1.11
CA GLU A 284 -15.32 -5.84 2.06
C GLU A 284 -15.99 -6.44 3.31
N MET A 285 -16.60 -5.61 4.17
CA MET A 285 -17.09 -6.05 5.50
C MET A 285 -18.50 -5.56 5.84
N GLY A 286 -18.96 -4.45 5.26
CA GLY A 286 -20.22 -3.79 5.59
C GLY A 286 -21.41 -4.27 4.75
N CYS A 287 -22.57 -3.70 5.06
CA CYS A 287 -23.67 -3.49 4.12
C CYS A 287 -23.64 -2.00 3.71
N SER A 288 -24.19 -1.64 2.55
CA SER A 288 -24.23 -0.24 2.11
C SER A 288 -24.97 0.66 3.11
N ASP A 289 -24.63 1.95 3.15
CA ASP A 289 -25.22 3.00 4.02
C ASP A 289 -24.93 2.86 5.54
N ARG A 290 -24.13 1.88 5.96
CA ARG A 290 -23.67 1.69 7.33
C ARG A 290 -22.69 2.80 7.76
N ARG A 291 -22.72 3.22 9.03
CA ARG A 291 -21.80 4.24 9.58
C ARG A 291 -21.02 3.70 10.78
N PHE A 292 -19.92 4.36 11.16
CA PHE A 292 -19.19 4.00 12.37
C PHE A 292 -19.99 4.14 13.66
N ALA A 293 -20.96 5.05 13.70
CA ALA A 293 -21.86 5.18 14.85
C ALA A 293 -22.79 3.96 15.01
N ASP A 294 -23.22 3.33 13.91
CA ASP A 294 -23.93 2.05 13.95
C ASP A 294 -23.01 0.92 14.48
N LEU A 295 -21.73 0.92 14.09
CA LEU A 295 -20.75 -0.04 14.61
C LEU A 295 -20.44 0.17 16.10
N GLY A 296 -20.30 1.42 16.54
CA GLY A 296 -20.11 1.75 17.96
C GLY A 296 -21.29 1.28 18.79
N ARG A 297 -22.51 1.58 18.35
CA ARG A 297 -23.76 1.07 18.93
C ARG A 297 -23.80 -0.46 19.01
N LYS A 298 -23.37 -1.15 17.95
CA LYS A 298 -23.31 -2.61 17.88
C LYS A 298 -22.37 -3.21 18.91
N LEU A 299 -21.19 -2.62 19.08
CA LEU A 299 -20.08 -3.22 19.82
C LEU A 299 -19.99 -2.77 21.28
N MET A 300 -20.38 -1.53 21.63
CA MET A 300 -20.23 -0.92 22.96
C MET A 300 -20.49 -1.90 24.12
N TRP A 301 -21.64 -2.58 24.11
CA TRP A 301 -22.07 -3.49 25.18
C TRP A 301 -21.87 -4.99 24.88
N ARG A 302 -21.12 -5.33 23.83
CA ARG A 302 -20.70 -6.71 23.53
C ARG A 302 -19.39 -7.06 24.21
N ARG A 303 -19.19 -8.36 24.44
CA ARG A 303 -17.88 -8.85 24.85
C ARG A 303 -17.03 -8.98 23.59
N PRO A 304 -15.79 -8.46 23.57
CA PRO A 304 -14.91 -8.66 22.44
C PRO A 304 -14.71 -10.15 22.20
N LEU A 305 -14.75 -10.56 20.92
CA LEU A 305 -14.53 -11.92 20.47
C LEU A 305 -15.54 -12.95 21.04
N GLU A 306 -16.77 -12.54 21.37
CA GLU A 306 -17.80 -13.41 22.00
C GLU A 306 -18.19 -14.68 21.21
N ARG A 307 -17.70 -14.84 19.97
CA ARG A 307 -17.91 -16.03 19.10
C ARG A 307 -16.60 -16.77 18.78
N GLN A 308 -15.45 -16.31 19.29
CA GLN A 308 -14.11 -16.80 18.93
C GLN A 308 -13.37 -17.20 20.20
N GLN A 309 -12.73 -18.37 20.19
CA GLN A 309 -11.87 -18.80 21.30
C GLN A 309 -10.57 -17.99 21.27
N VAL A 310 -10.22 -17.41 22.40
CA VAL A 310 -8.95 -16.68 22.59
C VAL A 310 -8.00 -17.59 23.37
N HIS A 311 -6.76 -17.76 22.92
CA HIS A 311 -5.82 -18.59 23.66
C HIS A 311 -5.49 -17.96 25.03
N TRP A 312 -5.45 -18.77 26.09
CA TRP A 312 -5.21 -18.28 27.46
C TRP A 312 -3.81 -17.66 27.63
N ASN A 313 -2.85 -18.08 26.79
CA ASN A 313 -1.51 -17.54 26.68
C ASN A 313 -1.31 -16.76 25.36
N ASP A 314 -2.33 -16.08 24.87
CA ASP A 314 -2.16 -15.09 23.79
C ASP A 314 -1.33 -13.90 24.31
N SER A 315 -0.38 -13.43 23.50
CA SER A 315 0.62 -12.42 23.87
C SER A 315 0.07 -11.07 24.32
N VAL A 316 -1.19 -10.76 23.96
CA VAL A 316 -1.85 -9.47 24.26
C VAL A 316 -3.18 -9.70 24.99
N LEU A 317 -3.98 -10.65 24.50
CA LEU A 317 -5.33 -10.91 25.00
C LEU A 317 -5.39 -12.00 26.08
N GLY A 318 -4.30 -12.74 26.34
CA GLY A 318 -4.26 -13.80 27.35
C GLY A 318 -4.75 -13.35 28.73
N PRO A 319 -4.29 -12.20 29.28
CA PRO A 319 -4.79 -11.65 30.54
C PRO A 319 -6.30 -11.36 30.54
N LEU A 320 -6.88 -11.04 29.38
CA LEU A 320 -8.30 -10.73 29.22
C LEU A 320 -9.16 -11.94 28.83
N ALA A 321 -8.57 -13.05 28.37
CA ALA A 321 -9.30 -14.19 27.82
C ALA A 321 -10.25 -14.85 28.83
N ASN A 322 -11.42 -15.34 28.36
CA ASN A 322 -12.27 -16.24 29.15
C ASN A 322 -11.67 -17.67 29.26
N SER A 323 -10.68 -17.99 28.42
CA SER A 323 -9.99 -19.28 28.40
C SER A 323 -9.06 -19.49 29.60
N THR A 324 -8.81 -20.75 29.90
CA THR A 324 -7.83 -21.21 30.90
C THR A 324 -7.06 -22.42 30.33
N PRO A 325 -5.90 -22.81 30.89
CA PRO A 325 -5.19 -24.01 30.48
C PRO A 325 -6.13 -25.24 30.45
N GLY A 326 -6.21 -25.91 29.30
CA GLY A 326 -7.10 -27.07 29.10
C GLY A 326 -8.61 -26.79 28.96
N ASN A 327 -9.05 -25.54 29.07
CA ASN A 327 -10.47 -25.13 28.97
C ASN A 327 -10.58 -23.83 28.14
N PRO A 328 -10.53 -23.93 26.80
CA PRO A 328 -10.70 -22.79 25.91
C PRO A 328 -12.17 -22.34 25.89
N ARG A 329 -12.38 -21.02 25.92
CA ARG A 329 -13.71 -20.39 25.96
C ARG A 329 -13.77 -19.18 25.04
N PRO A 330 -14.94 -18.86 24.47
CA PRO A 330 -15.06 -17.71 23.60
C PRO A 330 -14.99 -16.38 24.36
N GLY A 331 -14.43 -15.37 23.71
CA GLY A 331 -14.42 -13.97 24.14
C GLY A 331 -13.54 -13.61 25.32
N LEU A 332 -13.60 -12.32 25.67
CA LEU A 332 -12.86 -11.72 26.78
C LEU A 332 -13.71 -11.49 28.04
N ARG A 333 -13.04 -11.24 29.16
CA ARG A 333 -13.58 -10.86 30.49
C ARG A 333 -13.84 -9.36 30.62
N THR A 334 -14.21 -8.69 29.53
CA THR A 334 -14.45 -7.25 29.47
C THR A 334 -15.49 -6.93 28.39
N TYR A 335 -15.81 -5.64 28.22
CA TYR A 335 -16.70 -5.10 27.18
C TYR A 335 -15.96 -4.02 26.41
N TYR A 336 -16.32 -3.80 25.13
CA TYR A 336 -15.71 -2.74 24.32
C TYR A 336 -15.83 -1.35 24.97
N TYR A 337 -16.96 -1.07 25.62
CA TYR A 337 -17.16 0.14 26.42
C TYR A 337 -16.06 0.37 27.47
N TRP A 338 -15.63 -0.66 28.18
CA TRP A 338 -14.58 -0.52 29.20
C TRP A 338 -13.20 -0.39 28.57
N LEU A 339 -12.88 -1.19 27.55
CA LEU A 339 -11.59 -1.09 26.85
C LEU A 339 -11.36 0.31 26.26
N VAL A 340 -12.37 0.90 25.61
CA VAL A 340 -12.28 2.27 25.08
C VAL A 340 -12.11 3.30 26.20
N ARG A 341 -12.84 3.16 27.31
CA ARG A 341 -12.75 4.09 28.45
C ARG A 341 -11.45 4.01 29.25
N GLU A 342 -10.82 2.84 29.25
CA GLU A 342 -9.50 2.62 29.84
C GLU A 342 -8.39 3.12 28.89
N ALA A 343 -8.53 2.94 27.57
CA ALA A 343 -7.54 3.30 26.57
C ALA A 343 -7.50 4.79 26.21
N PHE A 344 -8.65 5.49 26.13
CA PHE A 344 -8.74 6.83 25.53
C PHE A 344 -9.13 7.94 26.51
N HIS A 345 -8.59 9.14 26.27
CA HIS A 345 -8.83 10.30 27.13
C HIS A 345 -10.33 10.65 27.26
N PRO A 346 -10.87 10.92 28.47
CA PRO A 346 -12.31 11.09 28.70
C PRO A 346 -13.01 12.14 27.84
N ARG A 347 -12.29 13.17 27.36
CA ARG A 347 -12.85 14.23 26.47
C ARG A 347 -13.52 13.68 25.21
N PHE A 348 -13.23 12.45 24.79
CA PHE A 348 -13.78 11.82 23.58
C PHE A 348 -14.99 10.91 23.82
N TRP A 349 -15.37 10.62 25.07
CA TRP A 349 -16.50 9.71 25.36
C TRP A 349 -17.35 10.05 26.59
N ARG A 350 -16.94 11.03 27.42
CA ARG A 350 -17.61 11.32 28.70
C ARG A 350 -18.97 12.01 28.57
N SER A 351 -19.27 12.63 27.43
CA SER A 351 -20.52 13.35 27.21
C SER A 351 -21.67 12.38 26.95
N HIS A 352 -22.75 12.53 27.72
CA HIS A 352 -23.99 11.76 27.56
C HIS A 352 -25.06 12.51 26.76
N ALA A 353 -24.69 13.63 26.13
CA ALA A 353 -25.54 14.30 25.14
C ALA A 353 -25.92 13.33 24.03
N ARG A 354 -27.16 13.43 23.52
CA ARG A 354 -27.66 12.56 22.46
C ARG A 354 -28.37 13.32 21.35
N GLY A 355 -28.07 12.95 20.11
CA GLY A 355 -28.71 13.51 18.91
C GLY A 355 -28.16 14.89 18.52
N GLY A 356 -28.99 15.67 17.83
CA GLY A 356 -28.48 16.85 17.10
C GLY A 356 -27.45 16.40 16.06
N GLU A 357 -26.30 17.05 16.04
CA GLU A 357 -25.21 16.82 15.09
C GLU A 357 -24.46 15.50 15.33
N LEU A 358 -24.61 14.86 16.50
CA LEU A 358 -24.19 13.46 16.73
C LEU A 358 -24.98 12.47 15.85
N GLY A 359 -26.13 12.90 15.32
CA GLY A 359 -26.96 12.13 14.41
C GLY A 359 -27.82 11.05 15.09
N SER A 360 -28.32 10.15 14.27
CA SER A 360 -29.21 9.05 14.68
C SER A 360 -29.09 7.88 13.71
N PRO A 361 -29.42 6.65 14.15
CA PRO A 361 -29.49 5.48 13.28
C PRO A 361 -30.64 5.60 12.27
N PRO A 362 -30.68 4.75 11.23
CA PRO A 362 -31.83 4.65 10.33
C PRO A 362 -33.15 4.36 11.08
N THR A 363 -34.22 5.07 10.71
CA THR A 363 -35.57 4.91 11.27
C THR A 363 -36.34 3.76 10.62
N SER A 364 -35.75 2.57 10.59
CA SER A 364 -36.33 1.36 9.98
C SER A 364 -36.62 0.28 11.02
N GLY A 365 -37.78 0.38 11.67
CA GLY A 365 -38.29 -0.64 12.60
C GLY A 365 -39.47 -0.17 13.44
N ARG A 366 -40.08 -1.10 14.20
CA ARG A 366 -41.11 -0.79 15.21
C ARG A 366 -40.56 -0.08 16.46
N LEU A 367 -39.25 -0.13 16.66
CA LEU A 367 -38.54 0.56 17.73
C LEU A 367 -38.15 1.97 17.27
N ARG A 368 -38.25 2.96 18.16
CA ARG A 368 -37.55 4.25 18.00
C ARG A 368 -36.22 4.14 18.73
N PRO A 369 -35.11 3.76 18.08
CA PRO A 369 -33.82 3.70 18.74
C PRO A 369 -33.41 5.11 19.20
N LEU A 370 -32.64 5.18 20.29
CA LEU A 370 -32.14 6.47 20.80
C LEU A 370 -31.21 7.13 19.77
N PRO A 371 -31.17 8.47 19.68
CA PRO A 371 -30.11 9.18 18.96
C PRO A 371 -28.71 8.81 19.49
N TYR A 372 -27.66 9.02 18.70
CA TYR A 372 -26.29 8.66 19.09
C TYR A 372 -25.78 9.51 20.25
N ASP A 373 -24.99 8.92 21.14
CA ASP A 373 -24.14 9.66 22.09
C ASP A 373 -22.72 9.88 21.54
N GLN A 374 -21.88 10.58 22.32
CA GLN A 374 -20.49 10.87 21.93
C GLN A 374 -19.65 9.61 21.71
N PHE A 375 -19.83 8.55 22.52
CA PHE A 375 -19.08 7.30 22.38
C PHE A 375 -19.39 6.64 21.04
N GLU A 376 -20.68 6.59 20.70
CA GLU A 376 -21.17 6.05 19.42
C GLU A 376 -20.64 6.89 18.25
N ALA A 377 -20.79 8.22 18.30
CA ALA A 377 -20.33 9.11 17.24
C ALA A 377 -18.81 9.06 16.99
N ASN A 378 -17.99 8.93 18.04
CA ASN A 378 -16.53 8.86 17.94
C ASN A 378 -15.97 7.44 17.73
N PHE A 379 -16.82 6.41 17.57
CA PHE A 379 -16.32 5.04 17.52
C PHE A 379 -15.34 4.77 16.38
N GLY A 380 -15.45 5.50 15.26
CA GLY A 380 -14.46 5.44 14.17
C GLY A 380 -13.05 5.81 14.61
N MET A 381 -12.89 6.87 15.42
CA MET A 381 -11.59 7.27 15.98
C MET A 381 -11.01 6.20 16.91
N PHE A 382 -11.84 5.65 17.81
CA PHE A 382 -11.41 4.59 18.73
C PHE A 382 -11.00 3.32 17.99
N PHE A 383 -11.75 2.96 16.95
CA PHE A 383 -11.43 1.82 16.08
C PHE A 383 -10.10 2.06 15.36
N ALA A 384 -9.96 3.19 14.68
CA ALA A 384 -8.80 3.54 13.87
C ALA A 384 -7.48 3.54 14.66
N LEU A 385 -7.44 4.27 15.77
CA LEU A 385 -6.23 4.42 16.58
C LEU A 385 -5.86 3.13 17.32
N ALA A 386 -6.85 2.34 17.73
CA ALA A 386 -6.59 1.03 18.33
C ALA A 386 -6.04 0.03 17.30
N ILE A 387 -6.60 -0.01 16.08
CA ILE A 387 -6.07 -0.85 14.98
C ILE A 387 -4.64 -0.42 14.64
N GLN A 388 -4.36 0.87 14.47
CA GLN A 388 -3.01 1.39 14.22
C GLN A 388 -2.00 0.96 15.31
N LEU A 389 -2.36 1.09 16.59
CA LEU A 389 -1.50 0.67 17.70
C LEU A 389 -1.33 -0.86 17.78
N TYR A 390 -2.30 -1.65 17.33
CA TYR A 390 -2.11 -3.10 17.20
C TYR A 390 -1.21 -3.46 16.02
N GLU A 391 -1.43 -2.85 14.85
CA GLU A 391 -0.66 -3.12 13.63
C GLU A 391 0.78 -2.60 13.72
N SER A 392 1.06 -1.57 14.53
CA SER A 392 2.44 -1.17 14.87
C SER A 392 3.22 -2.23 15.67
N THR A 393 2.56 -3.22 16.27
CA THR A 393 3.23 -4.37 16.90
C THR A 393 3.56 -5.50 15.91
N LEU A 394 3.09 -5.43 14.66
CA LEU A 394 3.24 -6.49 13.66
C LEU A 394 4.52 -6.31 12.83
N ILE A 395 5.66 -6.26 13.50
CA ILE A 395 6.99 -6.09 12.89
C ILE A 395 7.64 -7.47 12.69
N SER A 396 8.29 -7.71 11.55
CA SER A 396 8.92 -8.99 11.22
C SER A 396 10.46 -8.95 11.22
N ASP A 397 11.07 -8.46 12.28
CA ASP A 397 12.52 -8.17 12.39
C ASP A 397 13.40 -9.36 12.82
N ASP A 398 12.93 -10.59 12.59
CA ASP A 398 13.55 -11.83 13.08
C ASP A 398 13.59 -12.94 12.01
N SER A 399 13.63 -12.55 10.74
CA SER A 399 13.89 -13.48 9.63
C SER A 399 15.34 -14.02 9.66
N PRO A 400 15.70 -15.06 8.88
CA PRO A 400 17.10 -15.46 8.72
C PRO A 400 18.00 -14.31 8.26
N PHE A 401 17.47 -13.42 7.40
CA PHE A 401 18.16 -12.22 6.95
C PHE A 401 18.39 -11.21 8.08
N ASP A 402 17.48 -11.10 9.06
CA ASP A 402 17.61 -10.19 10.22
C ASP A 402 18.41 -10.75 11.41
N ARG A 403 18.59 -12.06 11.44
CA ARG A 403 19.40 -12.75 12.46
C ARG A 403 20.88 -12.85 12.09
N SER A 404 21.16 -12.89 10.79
CA SER A 404 22.52 -13.06 10.25
C SER A 404 23.46 -11.92 10.68
N ALA A 405 24.66 -12.27 11.14
CA ALA A 405 25.71 -11.30 11.43
C ALA A 405 26.10 -10.52 10.16
N ARG A 406 26.55 -9.26 10.34
CA ARG A 406 26.97 -8.39 9.24
C ARG A 406 28.48 -8.28 9.14
N ASP A 407 29.00 -8.24 7.92
CA ASP A 407 30.40 -7.87 7.64
C ASP A 407 30.61 -6.35 7.72
N ALA A 408 31.81 -5.87 7.37
CA ALA A 408 32.15 -4.45 7.42
C ALA A 408 31.38 -3.61 6.37
N GLU A 409 30.85 -4.27 5.35
CA GLU A 409 30.07 -3.72 4.24
C GLU A 409 28.55 -3.82 4.50
N GLY A 410 28.12 -4.33 5.66
CA GLY A 410 26.71 -4.45 6.05
C GLY A 410 25.98 -5.65 5.44
N LEU A 411 26.67 -6.56 4.77
CA LEU A 411 26.08 -7.74 4.14
C LEU A 411 25.94 -8.90 5.13
N PRO A 412 24.88 -9.71 5.03
CA PRO A 412 24.68 -10.89 5.88
C PRO A 412 25.73 -11.97 5.59
N THR A 413 26.27 -12.58 6.65
CA THR A 413 27.36 -13.59 6.58
C THR A 413 26.90 -15.02 6.88
N ASP A 414 25.81 -15.19 7.64
CA ASP A 414 25.33 -16.50 8.12
C ASP A 414 24.27 -17.15 7.20
N LEU A 415 24.05 -16.61 6.00
CA LEU A 415 23.09 -17.16 5.02
C LEU A 415 23.74 -18.28 4.18
N SER A 416 22.92 -19.13 3.57
CA SER A 416 23.42 -20.12 2.62
C SER A 416 23.95 -19.47 1.35
N GLN A 417 24.88 -20.14 0.65
CA GLN A 417 25.46 -19.61 -0.59
C GLN A 417 24.40 -19.20 -1.62
N ALA A 418 23.31 -19.97 -1.76
CA ALA A 418 22.23 -19.65 -2.70
C ALA A 418 21.45 -18.38 -2.31
N GLU A 419 21.32 -18.08 -1.03
CA GLU A 419 20.72 -16.82 -0.54
C GLU A 419 21.67 -15.63 -0.75
N LEU A 420 22.97 -15.82 -0.58
CA LEU A 420 24.01 -14.82 -0.87
C LEU A 420 24.09 -14.52 -2.38
N ASP A 421 24.09 -15.55 -3.23
CA ASP A 421 24.06 -15.41 -4.69
C ASP A 421 22.76 -14.71 -5.15
N GLY A 422 21.64 -15.00 -4.48
CA GLY A 422 20.35 -14.33 -4.69
C GLY A 422 20.38 -12.85 -4.30
N LEU A 423 20.95 -12.51 -3.15
CA LEU A 423 21.15 -11.13 -2.68
C LEU A 423 22.07 -10.35 -3.63
N GLN A 424 23.16 -10.96 -4.10
CA GLN A 424 24.02 -10.35 -5.11
C GLN A 424 23.25 -10.09 -6.41
N SER A 425 22.48 -11.08 -6.87
CA SER A 425 21.65 -10.96 -8.08
C SER A 425 20.61 -9.85 -7.97
N PHE A 426 19.94 -9.73 -6.81
CA PHE A 426 18.97 -8.66 -6.50
C PHE A 426 19.58 -7.25 -6.61
N ARG A 427 20.84 -7.08 -6.16
CA ARG A 427 21.56 -5.79 -6.24
C ARG A 427 22.08 -5.49 -7.64
N VAL A 428 22.59 -6.49 -8.36
CA VAL A 428 23.09 -6.34 -9.76
C VAL A 428 21.96 -6.13 -10.76
N ALA A 429 20.79 -6.74 -10.52
CA ALA A 429 19.58 -6.54 -11.32
C ALA A 429 18.83 -5.24 -10.97
N HIS A 430 19.43 -4.36 -10.16
CA HIS A 430 18.86 -3.08 -9.75
C HIS A 430 17.50 -3.16 -9.03
N CYS A 431 17.13 -4.34 -8.49
CA CYS A 431 15.89 -4.49 -7.71
C CYS A 431 15.91 -3.58 -6.47
N SER A 432 17.09 -3.40 -5.84
CA SER A 432 17.29 -2.51 -4.70
C SER A 432 17.26 -1.02 -5.03
N LEU A 433 16.89 -0.58 -6.24
CA LEU A 433 16.58 0.83 -6.51
C LEU A 433 15.16 1.22 -6.06
N CYS A 434 14.19 0.33 -6.26
CA CYS A 434 12.82 0.51 -5.76
C CYS A 434 12.61 -0.19 -4.41
N HIS A 435 13.28 -1.33 -4.21
CA HIS A 435 13.20 -2.15 -3.02
C HIS A 435 14.33 -1.82 -2.03
N ILE A 436 14.29 -0.60 -1.50
CA ILE A 436 15.35 -0.01 -0.68
C ILE A 436 15.14 -0.22 0.84
N GLY A 437 16.23 -0.04 1.60
CA GLY A 437 16.20 -0.04 3.05
C GLY A 437 15.80 -1.39 3.67
N PRO A 438 15.42 -1.40 4.96
CA PRO A 438 15.08 -2.63 5.68
C PRO A 438 13.69 -3.19 5.37
N LEU A 439 12.80 -2.38 4.78
CA LEU A 439 11.46 -2.81 4.37
C LEU A 439 11.38 -3.20 2.88
N LEU A 440 12.51 -3.15 2.16
CA LEU A 440 12.58 -3.43 0.72
C LEU A 440 11.53 -2.61 -0.06
N SER A 441 11.39 -1.33 0.27
CA SER A 441 10.37 -0.44 -0.29
C SER A 441 10.71 1.05 -0.08
N ALA A 442 10.77 1.80 -1.18
CA ALA A 442 10.85 3.26 -1.15
C ALA A 442 9.60 3.96 -0.59
N ALA A 443 8.45 3.27 -0.49
CA ALA A 443 7.21 3.85 0.07
C ALA A 443 7.28 4.06 1.61
N THR A 444 8.37 3.62 2.25
CA THR A 444 8.64 3.81 3.69
C THR A 444 9.41 5.11 3.96
N VAL A 445 8.98 6.20 3.31
CA VAL A 445 9.64 7.51 3.18
C VAL A 445 10.37 7.95 4.47
N ALA A 446 9.63 8.20 5.55
CA ALA A 446 10.20 8.67 6.81
C ALA A 446 11.23 7.71 7.43
N THR A 447 11.06 6.40 7.22
CA THR A 447 11.99 5.38 7.74
C THR A 447 13.33 5.43 6.99
N ASN A 448 13.28 5.50 5.66
CA ASN A 448 14.48 5.63 4.82
C ASN A 448 15.19 6.97 5.07
N ALA A 449 14.43 8.06 5.22
CA ALA A 449 14.95 9.40 5.51
C ALA A 449 15.56 9.55 6.91
N ILE A 450 15.17 8.72 7.88
CA ILE A 450 15.85 8.58 9.17
C ILE A 450 17.13 7.77 8.99
N LEU A 451 17.05 6.61 8.34
CA LEU A 451 18.17 5.65 8.29
C LEU A 451 19.35 6.12 7.45
N VAL A 452 19.14 6.86 6.35
CA VAL A 452 20.27 7.41 5.55
C VAL A 452 21.15 8.35 6.36
N LYS A 453 20.59 9.04 7.37
CA LYS A 453 21.33 9.96 8.25
C LYS A 453 22.22 9.21 9.24
N THR A 454 21.90 7.94 9.55
CA THR A 454 22.68 7.09 10.48
C THR A 454 23.56 6.05 9.79
N ASP A 455 23.16 5.58 8.61
CA ASP A 455 23.90 4.63 7.77
C ASP A 455 23.76 5.01 6.28
N PRO A 456 24.49 6.03 5.81
CA PRO A 456 24.43 6.46 4.41
C PRO A 456 25.01 5.41 3.44
N HIS A 457 25.86 4.50 3.93
CA HIS A 457 26.47 3.47 3.09
C HIS A 457 25.48 2.37 2.67
N ALA A 458 24.42 2.16 3.45
CA ALA A 458 23.33 1.28 3.04
C ALA A 458 22.55 1.79 1.81
N PHE A 459 22.45 3.10 1.64
CA PHE A 459 21.68 3.74 0.55
C PHE A 459 22.56 4.19 -0.63
N GLY A 460 23.89 4.13 -0.49
CA GLY A 460 24.78 4.53 -1.57
C GLY A 460 26.28 4.47 -1.26
N SER A 461 27.03 4.95 -2.23
CA SER A 461 28.49 5.00 -2.29
C SER A 461 28.91 6.28 -3.01
N GLN A 462 30.22 6.55 -3.08
CA GLN A 462 30.74 7.69 -3.84
C GLN A 462 30.54 7.55 -5.36
N GLN A 463 30.36 6.33 -5.89
CA GLN A 463 30.14 6.09 -7.32
C GLN A 463 28.65 6.02 -7.71
N PHE A 464 27.79 5.63 -6.76
CA PHE A 464 26.37 5.41 -6.98
C PHE A 464 25.61 5.60 -5.67
N ALA A 465 24.61 6.48 -5.66
CA ALA A 465 23.67 6.64 -4.57
C ALA A 465 22.26 6.82 -5.13
N ILE A 466 21.27 6.80 -4.25
CA ILE A 466 19.88 7.19 -4.55
C ILE A 466 19.43 8.27 -3.56
N SER A 467 18.49 9.11 -3.97
CA SER A 467 17.85 10.03 -3.06
C SER A 467 16.94 9.29 -2.08
N THR A 468 17.13 9.56 -0.80
CA THR A 468 16.31 9.04 0.30
C THR A 468 16.06 10.13 1.34
N SER A 469 15.35 11.18 0.94
CA SER A 469 14.89 12.23 1.86
C SER A 469 13.42 12.05 2.25
N ASP A 470 12.89 13.00 3.01
CA ASP A 470 11.48 13.07 3.40
C ASP A 470 10.54 13.44 2.22
N ASN A 471 11.08 13.60 1.00
CA ASN A 471 10.35 13.88 -0.24
C ASN A 471 9.30 12.81 -0.57
N VAL A 472 8.03 13.23 -0.67
CA VAL A 472 6.90 12.37 -1.07
C VAL A 472 6.69 12.28 -2.59
N VAL A 473 7.46 13.03 -3.36
CA VAL A 473 7.59 12.98 -4.83
C VAL A 473 9.07 12.88 -5.17
N THR A 474 9.43 12.08 -6.17
CA THR A 474 10.78 12.02 -6.74
C THR A 474 10.74 12.20 -8.26
N ARG A 475 11.91 12.49 -8.84
CA ARG A 475 12.13 12.46 -10.29
C ARG A 475 13.28 11.54 -10.61
N MET A 476 12.97 10.42 -11.26
CA MET A 476 13.93 9.38 -11.61
C MET A 476 14.09 9.26 -13.12
N SER A 477 15.26 8.75 -13.56
CA SER A 477 15.47 8.39 -14.95
C SER A 477 14.67 7.13 -15.28
N VAL A 478 13.88 7.18 -16.35
CA VAL A 478 13.11 6.06 -16.88
C VAL A 478 13.43 5.88 -18.37
N LEU A 479 13.47 4.63 -18.81
CA LEU A 479 13.49 4.31 -20.23
C LEU A 479 12.05 4.35 -20.76
N HIS A 480 11.80 5.14 -21.78
CA HIS A 480 10.52 5.25 -22.45
C HIS A 480 10.65 4.84 -23.93
N GLU A 481 9.66 4.10 -24.44
CA GLU A 481 9.60 3.68 -25.84
C GLU A 481 9.28 4.88 -26.75
N ARG A 482 10.24 5.29 -27.58
CA ARG A 482 10.03 6.25 -28.66
C ARG A 482 9.73 5.49 -29.95
N GLY A 483 8.46 5.11 -30.10
CA GLY A 483 8.02 4.24 -31.20
C GLY A 483 8.49 2.79 -31.02
N ASP A 484 8.32 1.98 -32.07
CA ASP A 484 8.32 0.52 -31.95
C ASP A 484 9.70 -0.13 -31.64
N THR A 485 10.81 0.61 -31.65
CA THR A 485 12.17 0.04 -31.58
C THR A 485 13.23 0.84 -30.81
N GLU A 486 12.94 2.05 -30.32
CA GLU A 486 13.94 2.89 -29.63
C GLU A 486 13.54 3.16 -28.18
N LEU A 487 14.46 2.94 -27.24
CA LEU A 487 14.32 3.35 -25.85
C LEU A 487 15.07 4.68 -25.68
N GLU A 488 14.36 5.75 -25.36
CA GLU A 488 14.97 7.01 -24.93
C GLU A 488 14.96 7.12 -23.41
N GLU A 489 16.02 7.71 -22.87
CA GLU A 489 16.15 8.03 -21.46
C GLU A 489 15.47 9.36 -21.16
N GLY A 490 14.48 9.36 -20.28
CA GLY A 490 13.69 10.54 -19.89
C GLY A 490 13.44 10.61 -18.39
N GLY A 491 13.16 11.81 -17.87
CA GLY A 491 12.84 11.98 -16.44
C GLY A 491 11.34 11.90 -16.17
N ALA A 492 10.90 10.94 -15.38
CA ALA A 492 9.52 10.86 -14.88
C ALA A 492 9.43 11.46 -13.47
N ILE A 493 8.36 12.23 -13.20
CA ILE A 493 7.99 12.66 -11.84
C ILE A 493 6.95 11.66 -11.31
N LEU A 494 7.19 11.12 -10.12
CA LEU A 494 6.36 10.08 -9.50
C LEU A 494 6.25 10.26 -7.99
N ASP A 495 5.16 9.76 -7.43
CA ASP A 495 4.98 9.60 -5.99
C ASP A 495 6.05 8.65 -5.43
N THR A 496 6.81 9.07 -4.41
CA THR A 496 7.94 8.29 -3.88
C THR A 496 7.50 6.90 -3.43
N GLY A 497 8.11 5.87 -4.04
CA GLY A 497 7.81 4.47 -3.75
C GLY A 497 6.61 3.86 -4.47
N PHE A 498 5.92 4.60 -5.33
CA PHE A 498 4.83 4.08 -6.14
C PHE A 498 5.19 4.10 -7.63
N THR A 499 5.40 2.92 -8.21
CA THR A 499 5.70 2.72 -9.64
C THR A 499 4.71 1.73 -10.25
N SER A 500 4.33 1.92 -11.52
CA SER A 500 3.45 0.97 -12.21
C SER A 500 4.28 -0.24 -12.67
N THR A 501 4.33 -1.27 -11.83
CA THR A 501 5.01 -2.55 -12.10
C THR A 501 4.02 -3.66 -12.50
N GLY A 502 2.80 -3.29 -12.89
CA GLY A 502 1.76 -4.22 -13.32
C GLY A 502 2.07 -4.82 -14.70
N VAL A 503 1.73 -6.10 -14.88
CA VAL A 503 1.81 -6.80 -16.19
C VAL A 503 0.51 -6.70 -17.01
N THR A 504 -0.45 -5.91 -16.53
CA THR A 504 -1.72 -5.60 -17.19
C THR A 504 -1.71 -4.15 -17.70
N PRO A 505 -2.46 -3.82 -18.76
CA PRO A 505 -2.57 -2.44 -19.24
C PRO A 505 -2.96 -1.45 -18.13
N SER A 506 -2.24 -0.34 -18.04
CA SER A 506 -2.39 0.66 -16.96
C SER A 506 -3.78 1.32 -16.92
N GLU A 507 -4.55 1.29 -18.01
CA GLU A 507 -5.92 1.78 -18.04
C GLU A 507 -6.94 0.82 -17.39
N TRP A 508 -6.50 -0.36 -16.90
CA TRP A 508 -7.34 -1.32 -16.18
C TRP A 508 -7.19 -1.21 -14.65
N ASP A 509 -5.98 -0.89 -14.17
CA ASP A 509 -5.75 -0.41 -12.80
C ASP A 509 -4.91 0.87 -12.83
N VAL A 510 -5.61 2.02 -12.75
CA VAL A 510 -4.98 3.35 -12.79
C VAL A 510 -4.22 3.70 -11.51
N GLY A 511 -4.33 2.91 -10.43
CA GLY A 511 -3.65 3.16 -9.16
C GLY A 511 -3.83 4.59 -8.63
N LEU A 512 -2.72 5.29 -8.40
CA LEU A 512 -2.66 6.69 -7.99
C LEU A 512 -3.15 7.70 -9.04
N GLY A 513 -3.31 7.28 -10.31
CA GLY A 513 -3.91 8.10 -11.36
C GLY A 513 -5.43 8.29 -11.20
N GLY A 514 -6.05 7.65 -10.21
CA GLY A 514 -7.43 7.88 -9.82
C GLY A 514 -7.65 9.19 -9.03
N THR A 515 -8.92 9.45 -8.71
CA THR A 515 -9.35 10.58 -7.87
C THR A 515 -9.99 10.11 -6.57
N ASP A 516 -9.98 10.97 -5.55
CA ASP A 516 -10.79 10.81 -4.35
C ASP A 516 -12.29 11.08 -4.62
N PRO A 517 -13.19 10.83 -3.65
CA PRO A 517 -14.64 11.07 -3.80
C PRO A 517 -15.02 12.55 -3.97
N PHE A 518 -14.10 13.48 -3.72
CA PHE A 518 -14.29 14.92 -3.87
C PHE A 518 -13.87 15.41 -5.27
N GLY A 519 -13.26 14.53 -6.07
CA GLY A 519 -12.83 14.79 -7.45
C GLY A 519 -11.35 15.17 -7.59
N ASN A 520 -10.57 15.13 -6.52
CA ASN A 520 -9.17 15.56 -6.53
C ASN A 520 -8.22 14.38 -6.83
N PRO A 521 -7.06 14.60 -7.48
CA PRO A 521 -6.12 13.53 -7.82
C PRO A 521 -5.55 12.86 -6.56
N LEU A 522 -5.36 11.53 -6.57
CA LEU A 522 -4.67 10.80 -5.49
C LEU A 522 -3.14 10.96 -5.57
N SER A 523 -2.60 11.11 -6.79
CA SER A 523 -1.17 11.33 -7.02
C SER A 523 -0.67 12.64 -6.41
N PHE A 524 0.43 12.53 -5.67
CA PHE A 524 1.24 13.65 -5.19
C PHE A 524 2.06 14.28 -6.32
N ALA A 525 2.55 13.50 -7.29
CA ALA A 525 3.23 14.04 -8.47
C ALA A 525 2.33 14.98 -9.29
N VAL A 526 1.04 14.65 -9.44
CA VAL A 526 0.06 15.54 -10.10
C VAL A 526 -0.13 16.85 -9.32
N GLN A 527 -0.21 16.80 -7.99
CA GLN A 527 -0.29 18.01 -7.16
C GLN A 527 1.01 18.82 -7.18
N TYR A 528 2.17 18.16 -7.20
CA TYR A 528 3.47 18.83 -7.28
C TYR A 528 3.64 19.57 -8.61
N LEU A 529 3.16 19.01 -9.72
CA LEU A 529 3.08 19.73 -11.00
C LEU A 529 2.17 20.96 -10.95
N ARG A 530 1.15 20.98 -10.07
CA ARG A 530 0.30 22.16 -9.81
C ARG A 530 1.02 23.21 -8.97
N HIS A 531 1.68 22.79 -7.89
CA HIS A 531 2.54 23.64 -7.08
C HIS A 531 3.59 24.37 -7.94
N LEU A 532 4.29 23.65 -8.83
CA LEU A 532 5.32 24.22 -9.71
C LEU A 532 4.81 25.32 -10.67
N VAL A 533 3.52 25.33 -11.03
CA VAL A 533 2.92 26.39 -11.86
C VAL A 533 2.15 27.44 -11.05
N GLY A 534 2.24 27.41 -9.72
CA GLY A 534 1.58 28.35 -8.81
C GLY A 534 0.11 28.07 -8.52
N ASP A 535 -0.40 26.89 -8.86
CA ASP A 535 -1.76 26.43 -8.58
C ASP A 535 -1.80 25.77 -7.18
N ASP A 536 -1.44 26.55 -6.16
CA ASP A 536 -1.30 26.09 -4.77
C ASP A 536 -2.62 25.67 -4.12
N ASP A 537 -3.75 26.20 -4.61
CA ASP A 537 -5.10 25.80 -4.18
C ASP A 537 -5.42 24.34 -4.59
N ALA A 538 -4.75 23.81 -5.62
CA ALA A 538 -4.87 22.42 -6.04
C ALA A 538 -3.97 21.44 -5.24
N VAL A 539 -3.21 21.94 -4.26
CA VAL A 539 -2.32 21.12 -3.39
C VAL A 539 -3.01 20.86 -2.05
N LEU A 540 -3.53 19.65 -1.87
CA LEU A 540 -4.37 19.27 -0.73
C LEU A 540 -3.60 18.50 0.36
N ASP A 541 -2.46 17.91 0.01
CA ASP A 541 -1.61 17.19 0.96
C ASP A 541 -0.39 18.07 1.33
N PRO A 542 -0.25 18.55 2.58
CA PRO A 542 0.86 19.42 2.98
C PRO A 542 2.26 18.93 2.61
N PRO A 543 2.62 17.63 2.72
CA PRO A 543 3.96 17.14 2.36
C PRO A 543 4.36 17.41 0.90
N VAL A 544 3.41 17.66 -0.01
CA VAL A 544 3.71 18.02 -1.41
C VAL A 544 4.36 19.40 -1.51
N ARG A 545 4.02 20.34 -0.61
CA ARG A 545 4.65 21.67 -0.54
C ARG A 545 6.04 21.63 0.10
N GLU A 546 6.41 20.55 0.78
CA GLU A 546 7.72 20.39 1.43
C GLU A 546 8.74 19.64 0.54
N VAL A 547 8.34 19.20 -0.67
CA VAL A 547 9.21 18.52 -1.63
C VAL A 547 10.35 19.43 -2.07
N ARG A 548 11.59 18.95 -1.95
CA ARG A 548 12.81 19.68 -2.33
C ARG A 548 13.34 19.20 -3.70
N PRO A 549 13.50 20.05 -4.74
CA PRO A 549 14.01 19.63 -6.06
C PRO A 549 15.46 19.15 -6.02
N CYS A 550 16.25 19.76 -5.13
CA CYS A 550 17.63 19.37 -4.82
C CYS A 550 17.76 17.92 -4.32
N ASP A 551 16.65 17.30 -3.91
CA ASP A 551 16.57 15.89 -3.49
C ASP A 551 16.04 14.97 -4.61
N PHE A 552 16.01 15.40 -5.88
CA PHE A 552 15.71 14.50 -6.99
C PHE A 552 16.98 13.80 -7.52
N ASP A 553 16.83 12.54 -7.94
CA ASP A 553 17.92 11.78 -8.57
C ASP A 553 18.37 12.44 -9.89
N VAL A 554 17.43 13.06 -10.61
CA VAL A 554 17.70 13.79 -11.86
C VAL A 554 17.16 15.23 -11.76
N PRO A 555 18.00 16.29 -11.97
CA PRO A 555 17.59 17.69 -11.85
C PRO A 555 16.36 18.00 -12.69
N LEU A 556 15.34 18.67 -12.13
CA LEU A 556 14.12 19.05 -12.86
C LEU A 556 14.28 20.36 -13.65
N ALA A 557 15.03 21.31 -13.09
CA ALA A 557 15.14 22.67 -13.57
C ALA A 557 16.58 23.21 -13.48
N LEU A 558 16.83 24.37 -14.08
CA LEU A 558 18.02 25.19 -13.89
C LEU A 558 17.62 26.63 -13.56
N ASP A 559 18.29 27.26 -12.60
CA ASP A 559 18.21 28.71 -12.39
C ASP A 559 18.90 29.44 -13.55
N SER A 560 18.11 29.78 -14.57
CA SER A 560 18.59 30.40 -15.81
C SER A 560 17.50 31.17 -16.55
N ASP A 561 17.85 32.34 -17.08
CA ASP A 561 17.01 33.12 -18.02
C ASP A 561 17.10 32.61 -19.47
N SER A 562 17.80 31.49 -19.71
CA SER A 562 17.96 30.88 -21.04
C SER A 562 17.15 29.59 -21.16
N MET A 563 16.51 29.37 -22.30
CA MET A 563 15.79 28.13 -22.60
C MET A 563 16.77 26.94 -22.65
N HIS A 564 16.42 25.83 -22.00
CA HIS A 564 17.20 24.59 -22.02
C HIS A 564 16.40 23.47 -22.72
N PRO A 565 17.01 22.57 -23.52
CA PRO A 565 16.26 21.61 -24.33
C PRO A 565 15.57 20.49 -23.55
N THR A 566 15.96 20.23 -22.30
CA THR A 566 15.50 19.07 -21.50
C THR A 566 15.20 19.37 -20.02
N LEU A 567 15.37 20.62 -19.59
CA LEU A 567 15.18 21.07 -18.20
C LEU A 567 14.38 22.36 -18.23
N PHE A 568 13.50 22.55 -17.24
CA PHE A 568 12.78 23.81 -17.11
C PHE A 568 13.71 24.93 -16.65
N THR A 569 13.49 26.15 -17.13
CA THR A 569 14.20 27.35 -16.64
C THR A 569 13.22 28.50 -16.39
N ALA A 570 13.71 29.67 -16.00
CA ALA A 570 12.83 30.80 -15.62
C ALA A 570 11.89 31.24 -16.76
N VAL A 571 12.26 30.98 -18.03
CA VAL A 571 11.42 31.32 -19.21
C VAL A 571 10.23 30.39 -19.40
N ASP A 572 10.22 29.20 -18.78
CA ASP A 572 9.11 28.23 -18.85
C ASP A 572 7.99 28.53 -17.83
N GLY A 573 8.20 29.52 -16.95
CA GLY A 573 7.18 29.99 -16.00
C GLY A 573 6.96 29.10 -14.78
N ILE A 574 7.87 28.17 -14.49
CA ILE A 574 7.87 27.43 -13.23
C ILE A 574 8.27 28.35 -12.05
N GLN A 575 7.72 28.09 -10.87
CA GLN A 575 8.03 28.86 -9.67
C GLN A 575 9.37 28.44 -9.05
N THR A 576 10.15 29.43 -8.61
CA THR A 576 11.31 29.21 -7.72
C THR A 576 10.83 28.66 -6.39
N GLN A 577 11.47 27.59 -5.94
CA GLN A 577 11.12 26.89 -4.70
C GLN A 577 11.94 27.41 -3.51
N ALA A 578 11.27 27.63 -2.37
CA ALA A 578 11.81 28.34 -1.20
C ALA A 578 12.36 27.41 -0.10
N GLN A 579 12.30 26.10 -0.32
CA GLN A 579 12.75 25.04 0.57
C GLN A 579 14.27 25.12 0.76
N SER A 580 14.76 24.75 1.95
CA SER A 580 16.20 24.84 2.25
C SER A 580 17.02 23.88 1.41
N THR A 581 18.03 24.43 0.74
CA THR A 581 19.03 23.68 -0.05
C THR A 581 20.14 23.05 0.82
N GLN A 582 20.08 23.24 2.14
CA GLN A 582 21.02 22.64 3.09
C GLN A 582 20.81 21.12 3.16
N ASP A 583 21.92 20.37 3.18
CA ASP A 583 21.94 18.92 3.32
C ASP A 583 21.04 18.20 2.28
N CYS A 584 20.94 18.76 1.07
CA CYS A 584 20.29 18.09 -0.06
C CYS A 584 21.15 16.98 -0.66
N TYR A 585 20.49 16.00 -1.28
CA TYR A 585 21.13 14.95 -2.05
C TYR A 585 22.00 15.48 -3.19
N ASN A 586 21.50 16.46 -3.94
CA ASN A 586 22.23 17.12 -5.04
C ASN A 586 22.12 18.66 -4.93
N PRO A 587 22.98 19.32 -4.13
CA PRO A 587 22.96 20.78 -3.96
C PRO A 587 23.29 21.58 -5.23
N ALA A 588 23.82 20.94 -6.28
CA ALA A 588 24.08 21.57 -7.58
C ALA A 588 22.88 21.48 -8.54
N ALA A 589 21.80 20.81 -8.13
CA ALA A 589 20.52 20.70 -8.81
C ALA A 589 19.39 21.45 -8.09
N ALA A 590 19.77 22.34 -7.16
CA ALA A 590 18.89 23.11 -6.29
C ALA A 590 18.43 24.41 -6.95
#